data_AF-A0A928VF87-F1
#
_entry.id   AF-A0A928VF87-F1
#
_cell.length_a   1.000
_cell.length_b   1.000
_cell.length_c   1.000
_cell.angle_alpha   90.00
_cell.angle_beta   90.00
_cell.angle_gamma   90.00
#
_symmetry.space_group_name_H-M   'P 1'
#
loop_
_entity.id
_entity.type
_entity.pdbx_description
1 polymer ?
#
loop_
_entity_poly.entity_id
_entity_poly.type
_entity_poly.pdbx_seq_one_letter_code
_entity_poly.pdbx_strand_id
1 'polypeptide(L)'
;PTTLGIATFVVSYFIVTKGIYKLPNVAVVLVSMLFFGLGVVGLSYGLLSASWDEDRVGGLVGANEFSTNLGRLVGAWKEARQQKQTKSEN
;
A
#
# COMPACT_ATOMS: atom_id res chain seq x y z
N PRO A 1 1.59 10.36 2.86
CA PRO A 1 2.68 9.91 1.94
C PRO A 1 2.30 10.09 0.46
N THR A 2 1.12 9.64 0.02
CA THR A 2 0.65 9.78 -1.38
C THR A 2 0.67 11.21 -1.90
N THR A 3 0.18 12.18 -1.11
CA THR A 3 0.22 13.61 -1.45
C THR A 3 1.66 14.09 -1.68
N LEU A 4 2.64 13.59 -0.94
CA LEU A 4 4.05 13.89 -1.15
C LEU A 4 4.58 13.26 -2.44
N GLY A 5 4.11 12.07 -2.82
CA GLY A 5 4.41 11.45 -4.11
C GLY A 5 3.89 12.28 -5.29
N ILE A 6 2.68 12.82 -5.18
CA ILE A 6 2.11 13.75 -6.18
C ILE A 6 2.90 15.07 -6.19
N ALA A 7 3.15 15.64 -5.01
CA ALA A 7 3.88 16.90 -4.88
C ALA A 7 5.30 16.81 -5.45
N THR A 8 5.94 15.63 -5.38
CA THR A 8 7.26 15.40 -5.97
C THR A 8 7.29 15.76 -7.46
N PHE A 9 6.24 15.42 -8.22
CA PHE A 9 6.15 15.77 -9.63
C PHE A 9 5.91 17.27 -9.84
N VAL A 10 4.99 17.86 -9.07
CA VAL A 10 4.65 19.30 -9.17
C VAL A 10 5.86 20.18 -8.86
N VAL A 11 6.55 19.88 -7.76
CA VAL A 11 7.76 20.61 -7.34
C VAL A 11 8.89 20.41 -8.36
N SER A 12 9.12 19.18 -8.83
CA SER A 12 10.16 18.91 -9.85
C SER A 12 9.89 19.66 -11.14
N TYR A 13 8.64 19.73 -11.58
CA TYR A 13 8.24 20.50 -12.75
C TYR A 13 8.60 21.98 -12.60
N PHE A 14 8.26 22.61 -11.46
CA PHE A 14 8.60 24.01 -11.23
C PHE A 14 10.11 24.26 -11.14
N ILE A 15 10.86 23.36 -10.50
CA ILE A 15 12.33 23.47 -10.40
C ILE A 15 12.97 23.48 -11.79
N VAL A 16 12.56 22.55 -12.67
CA VAL A 16 13.13 22.42 -14.01
C VAL A 16 12.68 23.56 -14.92
N THR A 17 11.39 23.90 -14.93
CA THR A 17 10.84 24.93 -15.84
C THR A 17 11.29 26.35 -15.50
N LYS A 18 11.56 26.65 -14.21
CA LYS A 18 12.14 27.92 -13.79
C LYS A 18 13.66 27.98 -13.96
N GLY A 19 14.29 26.92 -14.46
CA GLY A 19 15.74 26.87 -14.67
C GLY A 19 16.55 26.86 -13.37
N ILE A 20 15.94 26.51 -12.23
CA ILE A 20 16.59 26.54 -10.91
C ILE A 20 17.64 25.43 -10.84
N TYR A 21 17.27 24.21 -11.25
CA TYR A 21 18.16 23.06 -11.23
C TYR A 21 17.73 22.00 -12.25
N LYS A 22 18.70 21.30 -12.84
CA LYS A 22 18.44 20.16 -13.74
C LYS A 22 18.36 18.88 -12.92
N LEU A 23 17.13 18.50 -12.56
CA LEU A 23 16.88 17.28 -11.80
C LEU A 23 17.12 16.04 -12.67
N PRO A 24 17.90 15.04 -12.19
CA PRO A 24 17.96 13.74 -12.82
C PRO A 24 16.59 13.05 -12.78
N ASN A 25 16.10 12.55 -13.91
CA ASN A 25 14.80 11.86 -13.99
C ASN A 25 14.71 10.69 -13.00
N VAL A 26 15.81 9.95 -12.82
CA VAL A 26 15.89 8.82 -11.88
C VAL A 26 15.62 9.27 -10.44
N ALA A 27 16.11 10.45 -10.04
CA ALA A 27 15.89 10.95 -8.69
C ALA A 27 14.39 11.24 -8.44
N VAL A 28 13.73 11.89 -9.40
CA VAL A 28 12.28 12.17 -9.33
C VAL A 28 11.49 10.87 -9.22
N VAL A 29 11.82 9.88 -10.06
CA VAL A 29 11.17 8.56 -10.03
C VAL A 29 11.36 7.87 -8.69
N LEU A 30 12.58 7.78 -8.17
CA LEU A 30 12.86 7.09 -6.91
C LEU A 30 12.15 7.75 -5.71
N VAL A 31 12.14 9.07 -5.65
CA VAL A 31 11.45 9.81 -4.57
C VAL A 31 9.93 9.62 -4.68
N SER A 32 9.36 9.68 -5.87
CA SER A 32 7.95 9.38 -6.07
C SER A 32 7.61 7.94 -5.68
N MET A 33 8.40 6.96 -6.14
CA MET A 33 8.23 5.54 -5.80
C MET A 33 8.31 5.31 -4.29
N LEU A 34 9.22 5.98 -3.58
CA LEU A 34 9.31 5.92 -2.13
C LEU A 34 8.00 6.36 -1.47
N PHE A 35 7.48 7.55 -1.81
CA PHE A 35 6.26 8.06 -1.19
C PHE A 35 5.01 7.25 -1.53
N PHE A 36 4.87 6.82 -2.79
CA PHE A 36 3.75 5.95 -3.17
C PHE A 36 3.88 4.57 -2.54
N GLY A 37 5.08 3.99 -2.52
CA GLY A 37 5.37 2.71 -1.87
C GLY A 37 5.03 2.73 -0.38
N LEU A 38 5.44 3.78 0.34
CA LEU A 38 5.03 3.99 1.74
C LEU A 38 3.50 4.11 1.90
N GLY A 39 2.83 4.72 0.92
CA GLY A 39 1.36 4.76 0.88
C GLY A 39 0.74 3.37 0.78
N VAL A 40 1.23 2.54 -0.14
CA VAL A 40 0.76 1.15 -0.31
C VAL A 40 1.02 0.33 0.95
N VAL A 41 2.21 0.43 1.54
CA VAL A 41 2.55 -0.25 2.80
C VAL A 41 1.65 0.20 3.93
N GLY A 42 1.44 1.51 4.09
CA GLY A 42 0.59 2.06 5.14
C GLY A 42 -0.88 1.63 5.01
N LEU A 43 -1.43 1.64 3.81
CA LEU A 43 -2.80 1.17 3.55
C LEU A 43 -2.95 -0.34 3.80
N SER A 44 -1.98 -1.12 3.34
CA SER A 44 -1.96 -2.58 3.55
C SER A 44 -1.89 -2.91 5.04
N TYR A 45 -1.02 -2.21 5.78
CA TYR A 45 -0.91 -2.36 7.22
C TYR A 45 -2.22 -1.94 7.90
N GLY A 46 -2.78 -0.77 7.58
CA GLY A 46 -4.01 -0.28 8.21
C GLY A 46 -5.21 -1.20 8.02
N LEU A 47 -5.38 -1.79 6.83
CA LEU A 47 -6.43 -2.77 6.56
C LEU A 47 -6.27 -4.04 7.43
N LEU A 48 -5.04 -4.55 7.50
CA LEU A 48 -4.74 -5.79 8.20
C LEU A 48 -4.60 -5.60 9.72
N SER A 49 -4.18 -4.45 10.21
CA SER A 49 -3.98 -4.18 11.64
C SER A 49 -5.26 -3.73 12.36
N ALA A 50 -6.34 -3.46 11.62
CA ALA A 50 -7.62 -3.07 12.19
C ALA A 50 -8.24 -4.20 13.02
N SER A 51 -8.91 -3.82 14.13
CA SER A 51 -9.79 -4.76 14.83
C SER A 51 -11.07 -4.89 14.04
N TRP A 52 -11.27 -6.07 13.46
CA TRP A 52 -12.50 -6.45 12.79
C TRP A 52 -13.45 -7.22 13.71
N ASP A 53 -13.03 -7.45 14.96
CA ASP A 53 -13.82 -8.15 15.97
C ASP A 53 -14.64 -7.12 16.76
N GLU A 54 -15.96 -7.22 16.69
CA GLU A 54 -16.90 -6.29 17.32
C GLU A 54 -16.85 -6.39 18.85
N ASP A 55 -16.52 -7.56 19.39
CA ASP A 55 -16.49 -7.83 20.83
C ASP A 55 -15.14 -7.46 21.47
N ARG A 56 -14.15 -7.05 20.67
CA ARG A 56 -12.79 -6.82 21.13
C ARG A 56 -12.20 -5.49 20.66
N VAL A 57 -11.80 -4.68 21.63
CA VAL A 57 -10.95 -3.51 21.36
C VAL A 57 -9.57 -3.98 20.87
N GLY A 58 -9.16 -3.46 19.71
CA GLY A 58 -7.88 -3.81 19.09
C GLY A 58 -6.66 -3.31 19.87
N GLY A 59 -5.50 -3.89 19.58
CA GLY A 59 -4.22 -3.38 20.08
C GLY A 59 -3.84 -2.02 19.50
N LEU A 60 -3.08 -1.21 20.26
CA LEU A 60 -2.68 0.15 19.88
C LEU A 60 -2.00 0.24 18.51
N VAL A 61 -1.14 -0.73 18.18
CA VAL A 61 -0.46 -0.83 16.88
C VAL A 61 -1.07 -1.90 15.98
N GLY A 62 -1.93 -2.78 16.51
CA GLY A 62 -2.61 -3.80 15.71
C GLY A 62 -1.73 -4.98 15.23
N ALA A 63 -0.62 -5.29 15.90
CA ALA A 63 0.30 -6.34 15.45
C ALA A 63 -0.32 -7.76 15.51
N ASN A 64 -1.17 -8.03 16.50
CA ASN A 64 -1.85 -9.32 16.62
C ASN A 64 -2.97 -9.45 15.58
N GLU A 65 -3.69 -8.36 15.37
CA GLU A 65 -4.72 -8.18 14.35
C GLU A 65 -4.10 -8.39 12.96
N PHE A 66 -2.94 -7.81 12.69
CA PHE A 66 -2.20 -7.98 11.43
C PHE A 66 -1.94 -9.45 11.10
N SER A 67 -1.35 -10.20 12.05
CA SER A 67 -1.06 -11.63 11.85
C SER A 67 -2.34 -12.43 11.58
N THR A 68 -3.38 -12.18 12.39
CA THR A 68 -4.67 -12.88 12.29
C THR A 68 -5.36 -12.59 10.95
N ASN A 69 -5.45 -11.32 10.58
CA ASN A 69 -6.13 -10.87 9.37
C ASN A 69 -5.35 -11.24 8.10
N LEU A 70 -4.02 -11.27 8.16
CA LEU A 70 -3.20 -11.77 7.06
C LEU A 70 -3.45 -13.26 6.84
N GLY A 71 -3.56 -14.05 7.91
CA GLY A 71 -3.95 -15.47 7.83
C GLY A 71 -5.31 -15.66 7.16
N ARG A 72 -6.31 -14.85 7.55
CA ARG A 72 -7.66 -14.85 6.95
C ARG A 72 -7.62 -14.51 5.46
N LEU A 73 -6.87 -13.47 5.08
CA LEU A 73 -6.70 -13.06 3.68
C LEU A 73 -6.09 -14.17 2.82
N VAL A 74 -5.00 -14.77 3.29
CA VAL A 74 -4.32 -15.86 2.57
C VAL A 74 -5.22 -17.09 2.46
N GLY A 75 -5.97 -17.42 3.51
CA GLY A 75 -6.97 -18.50 3.50
C GLY A 75 -8.03 -18.27 2.43
N ALA A 76 -8.71 -17.11 2.47
CA ALA A 76 -9.74 -16.75 1.49
C ALA A 76 -9.21 -16.73 0.05
N TRP A 77 -7.96 -16.29 -0.17
CA TRP A 77 -7.34 -16.30 -1.49
C TRP A 77 -7.11 -17.71 -2.03
N LYS A 78 -6.68 -18.65 -1.17
CA LYS A 78 -6.51 -20.07 -1.55
C LYS A 78 -7.85 -20.71 -1.91
N GLU A 79 -8.88 -20.47 -1.10
CA GLU A 79 -10.24 -20.97 -1.35
C GLU A 79 -10.81 -20.43 -2.67
N ALA A 80 -10.69 -19.13 -2.91
CA ALA A 80 -11.14 -18.51 -4.17
C ALA A 80 -10.44 -19.10 -5.39
N ARG A 81 -9.14 -19.43 -5.27
CA ARG A 81 -8.37 -20.07 -6.34
C ARG A 81 -8.84 -21.51 -6.61
N GLN A 82 -9.13 -22.28 -5.57
CA GLN A 82 -9.66 -23.64 -5.70
C GLN A 82 -11.06 -23.64 -6.33
N GLN A 83 -11.96 -22.77 -5.87
CA GLN A 83 -13.29 -22.63 -6.43
C GLN A 83 -13.25 -22.27 -7.93
N LYS A 84 -12.33 -21.38 -8.34
CA LYS A 84 -12.14 -21.02 -9.74
C LYS A 84 -11.71 -22.22 -10.60
N GLN A 85 -10.86 -23.10 -10.06
CA GLN A 85 -10.40 -24.30 -10.75
C GLN A 85 -11.52 -25.33 -10.89
N THR A 86 -12.24 -25.65 -9.81
CA THR A 86 -13.38 -26.59 -9.84
C THR A 86 -14.47 -26.13 -10.80
N LYS A 87 -14.72 -24.83 -10.91
CA LYS A 87 -15.68 -24.27 -11.86
C LYS A 87 -15.20 -24.30 -13.32
N SER A 88 -13.90 -24.41 -13.57
CA SER A 88 -13.35 -24.55 -14.93
C SER A 88 -13.29 -26.00 -15.40
N GLU A 89 -13.39 -26.96 -14.48
CA GLU A 89 -13.36 -28.40 -14.76
C GLU A 89 -14.77 -28.99 -14.96
N ASN A 90 -15.82 -28.28 -14.54
CA ASN A 90 -17.24 -28.58 -14.77
C ASN A 90 -17.82 -27.76 -15.92
#